data_AF-A0A507CI38-F1
#
_entry.id   AF-A0A507CI38-F1
#
_cell.length_a   1.000
_cell.length_b   1.000
_cell.length_c   1.000
_cell.angle_alpha   90.00
_cell.angle_beta   90.00
_cell.angle_gamma   90.00
#
_symmetry.space_group_name_H-M   'P 1'
#
loop_
_entity.id
_entity.type
_entity.pdbx_description
1 polymer ?
#
loop_
_entity_poly.entity_id
_entity_poly.type
_entity_poly.pdbx_seq_one_letter_code
_entity_poly.pdbx_strand_id
1 'polypeptide(L)'
;MPDPLSPSAPLNYDIRQLSSTTSSLIIEISRLSQDIGSGYYFQQALHSAKPLFKDPSDAIKEVEYQKAVFSNLKSQYMHLSHRTIFLTKLLAFPPAFATQDDVLRLDANVQHAAERKKTAKAALDDATKDVEELLRGVHAAYEGLTTQMHTLLSSSRALAVLQREVDGCTSRDVEADADADADGMTRDSAHVERALREEEARVVAMRAAVDAARAEIAAVDATRADMRAKLAALVPQRAAAERAAAAAVRDAQMQDKSIEELSSWYKSCTGVLMTLLGLVSVQHTSTTCMALQFVVADAPVQTATLQISVGTDIVDAAFLDLDVPLASTIRECRHYCGSRRLDDLMPRLIRHAVERARRHVAKMRELTALQKAWTCEHDGTGSVVHGVAQSGTPWRIVVSPDYPAGPTGGLTLAVCGDMDVAPVHTTMSAMRIRTLSQLVPALITGALTV
;
A
#
# COMPACT_ATOMS: atom_id res chain seq x y z
N MET A 1 -77.21 0.20 -6.41
CA MET A 1 -77.94 0.99 -5.40
C MET A 1 -78.61 0.01 -4.44
N PRO A 2 -77.93 -0.27 -3.32
CA PRO A 2 -78.57 -0.22 -2.00
C PRO A 2 -77.78 0.66 -1.00
N ASP A 3 -78.47 1.05 0.07
CA ASP A 3 -78.24 2.17 0.98
C ASP A 3 -76.88 2.26 1.72
N PRO A 4 -76.29 3.47 1.84
CA PRO A 4 -75.12 3.75 2.67
C PRO A 4 -75.50 4.43 4.00
N LEU A 5 -76.51 3.96 4.75
CA LEU A 5 -76.80 4.48 6.09
C LEU A 5 -77.36 3.37 7.00
N SER A 6 -76.46 2.57 7.58
CA SER A 6 -76.77 1.80 8.78
C SER A 6 -75.73 2.16 9.86
N PRO A 7 -76.14 2.63 11.04
CA PRO A 7 -75.21 3.03 12.09
C PRO A 7 -74.52 1.78 12.64
N SER A 8 -73.18 1.78 12.60
CA SER A 8 -72.36 0.77 13.24
C SER A 8 -72.70 0.71 14.74
N ALA A 9 -73.11 -0.48 15.20
CA ALA A 9 -73.34 -0.75 16.61
C ALA A 9 -72.08 -0.42 17.42
N PRO A 10 -72.21 0.14 18.64
CA PRO A 10 -71.07 0.41 19.50
C PRO A 10 -70.39 -0.92 19.84
N LEU A 11 -69.14 -1.08 19.41
CA LEU A 11 -68.25 -2.15 19.85
C LEU A 11 -68.00 -1.95 21.35
N ASN A 12 -68.86 -2.54 22.15
CA ASN A 12 -68.73 -2.60 23.59
C ASN A 12 -67.67 -3.66 23.90
N TYR A 13 -66.39 -3.27 23.78
CA TYR A 13 -65.29 -4.10 24.23
C TYR A 13 -65.39 -4.19 25.75
N ASP A 14 -65.80 -5.36 26.22
CA ASP A 14 -65.86 -5.67 27.65
C ASP A 14 -64.44 -5.57 28.22
N ILE A 15 -64.19 -4.53 29.00
CA ILE A 15 -62.89 -4.18 29.61
C ILE A 15 -62.33 -5.37 30.43
N ARG A 16 -63.21 -6.28 30.89
CA ARG A 16 -62.84 -7.50 31.61
C ARG A 16 -62.14 -8.53 30.71
N GLN A 17 -62.48 -8.61 29.42
CA GLN A 17 -61.81 -9.52 28.49
C GLN A 17 -60.40 -9.04 28.11
N LEU A 18 -60.21 -7.71 28.00
CA LEU A 18 -58.89 -7.10 27.78
C LEU A 18 -57.97 -7.27 29.00
N SER A 19 -58.52 -7.20 30.22
CA SER A 19 -57.80 -7.47 31.49
C SER A 19 -57.35 -8.94 31.60
N SER A 20 -58.19 -9.89 31.18
CA SER A 20 -57.87 -11.32 31.22
C SER A 20 -56.77 -11.69 30.22
N THR A 21 -56.82 -11.14 29.00
CA THR A 21 -55.81 -11.41 27.96
C THR A 21 -54.48 -10.75 28.26
N THR A 22 -54.47 -9.52 28.80
CA THR A 22 -53.24 -8.87 29.27
C THR A 22 -52.62 -9.61 30.45
N SER A 23 -53.42 -10.10 31.39
CA SER A 23 -52.91 -10.89 32.53
C SER A 23 -52.28 -12.21 32.07
N SER A 24 -52.87 -12.89 31.07
CA SER A 24 -52.30 -14.12 30.51
C SER A 24 -50.98 -13.87 29.77
N LEU A 25 -50.90 -12.80 28.98
CA LEU A 25 -49.68 -12.40 28.27
C LEU A 25 -48.55 -12.01 29.23
N ILE A 26 -48.87 -11.32 30.34
CA ILE A 26 -47.88 -10.96 31.36
C ILE A 26 -47.31 -12.20 32.04
N ILE A 27 -48.14 -13.21 32.31
CA ILE A 27 -47.70 -14.48 32.91
C ILE A 27 -46.79 -15.25 31.94
N GLU A 28 -47.13 -15.31 30.65
CA GLU A 28 -46.37 -16.04 29.64
C GLU A 28 -45.03 -15.36 29.31
N ILE A 29 -45.00 -14.02 29.23
CA ILE A 29 -43.77 -13.23 29.10
C ILE A 29 -42.88 -13.37 30.35
N SER A 30 -43.47 -13.39 31.54
CA SER A 30 -42.72 -13.60 32.79
C SER A 30 -42.05 -14.97 32.82
N ARG A 31 -42.73 -16.00 32.31
CA ARG A 31 -42.20 -17.37 32.21
C ARG A 31 -41.02 -17.46 31.22
N LEU A 32 -41.15 -16.83 30.04
CA LEU A 32 -40.06 -16.73 29.06
C LEU A 32 -38.84 -15.93 29.57
N SER A 33 -39.06 -14.93 30.45
CA SER A 33 -37.98 -14.15 31.05
C SER A 33 -37.16 -14.92 32.11
N GLN A 34 -37.79 -15.91 32.77
CA GLN A 34 -37.13 -16.77 33.74
C GLN A 34 -36.13 -17.72 33.08
N ASP A 35 -36.45 -18.22 31.89
CA ASP A 35 -35.56 -19.16 31.15
C ASP A 35 -34.31 -18.48 30.58
N ILE A 36 -34.30 -17.15 30.43
CA ILE A 36 -33.17 -16.40 29.83
C ILE A 36 -32.18 -15.86 30.90
N GLY A 37 -32.42 -16.13 32.19
CA GLY A 37 -31.53 -15.69 33.27
C GLY A 37 -31.52 -14.16 33.50
N SER A 38 -32.46 -13.41 32.93
CA SER A 38 -32.57 -11.95 33.07
C SER A 38 -33.73 -11.51 33.99
N GLY A 39 -34.34 -12.43 34.73
CA GLY A 39 -35.59 -12.19 35.49
C GLY A 39 -35.52 -11.02 36.48
N TYR A 40 -34.34 -10.69 37.00
CA TYR A 40 -34.15 -9.61 37.98
C TYR A 40 -34.41 -8.20 37.40
N TYR A 41 -33.98 -7.94 36.16
CA TYR A 41 -34.17 -6.61 35.54
C TYR A 41 -35.60 -6.39 35.07
N PHE A 42 -36.29 -7.47 34.67
CA PHE A 42 -37.67 -7.40 34.19
C PHE A 42 -38.66 -7.17 35.33
N GLN A 43 -38.47 -7.84 36.48
CA GLN A 43 -39.30 -7.63 37.67
C GLN A 43 -39.13 -6.23 38.27
N GLN A 44 -37.91 -5.67 38.22
CA GLN A 44 -37.64 -4.33 38.75
C GLN A 44 -38.27 -3.22 37.90
N ALA A 45 -38.41 -3.43 36.58
CA ALA A 45 -39.12 -2.52 35.68
C ALA A 45 -40.65 -2.60 35.81
N LEU A 46 -41.20 -3.77 36.16
CA LEU A 46 -42.64 -3.95 36.38
C LEU A 46 -43.12 -3.40 37.74
N HIS A 47 -42.29 -3.46 38.78
CA HIS A 47 -42.67 -2.99 40.12
C HIS A 47 -42.63 -1.47 40.32
N SER A 48 -41.96 -0.71 39.45
CA SER A 48 -41.94 0.76 39.52
C SER A 48 -43.19 1.42 38.93
N ALA A 49 -44.03 0.68 38.21
CA ALA A 49 -45.22 1.19 37.54
C ALA A 49 -46.49 0.89 38.35
N LYS A 50 -46.76 1.68 39.40
CA LYS A 50 -48.13 1.91 39.87
C LYS A 50 -48.58 3.27 39.36
N PRO A 51 -49.34 3.34 38.26
CA PRO A 51 -49.82 4.62 37.78
C PRO A 51 -51.08 4.98 38.57
N LEU A 52 -50.98 6.00 39.41
CA LEU A 52 -52.16 6.71 39.89
C LEU A 52 -52.57 7.67 38.78
N PHE A 53 -53.34 7.19 37.80
CA PHE A 53 -53.82 8.01 36.69
C PHE A 53 -54.80 9.06 37.25
N LYS A 54 -54.42 10.34 37.20
CA LYS A 54 -55.30 11.44 37.65
C LYS A 54 -56.08 12.03 36.48
N ASP A 55 -55.51 12.04 35.27
CA ASP A 55 -56.15 12.55 34.06
C ASP A 55 -56.06 11.56 32.87
N PRO A 56 -57.03 11.58 31.93
CA PRO A 56 -57.02 10.70 30.74
C PRO A 56 -55.79 10.91 29.83
N SER A 57 -55.19 12.10 29.85
CA SER A 57 -53.98 12.41 29.08
C SER A 57 -52.74 11.68 29.62
N ASP A 58 -52.72 11.31 30.90
CA ASP A 58 -51.63 10.54 31.50
C ASP A 58 -51.66 9.08 31.06
N ALA A 59 -52.84 8.53 30.80
CA ALA A 59 -52.98 7.19 30.24
C ALA A 59 -52.40 7.09 28.82
N ILE A 60 -52.56 8.14 28.00
CA ILE A 60 -52.00 8.19 26.65
C ILE A 60 -50.47 8.22 26.71
N LYS A 61 -49.89 9.06 27.59
CA LYS A 61 -48.43 9.15 27.78
C LYS A 61 -47.84 7.84 28.31
N GLU A 62 -48.53 7.16 29.22
CA GLU A 62 -48.10 5.85 29.72
C GLU A 62 -48.13 4.79 28.62
N VAL A 63 -49.14 4.79 27.76
CA VAL A 63 -49.19 3.87 26.60
C VAL A 63 -48.05 4.17 25.61
N GLU A 64 -47.72 5.44 25.36
CA GLU A 64 -46.58 5.82 24.53
C GLU A 64 -45.24 5.43 25.17
N TYR A 65 -45.10 5.63 26.47
CA TYR A 65 -43.93 5.20 27.24
C TYR A 65 -43.75 3.68 27.16
N GLN A 66 -44.82 2.90 27.41
CA GLN A 66 -44.75 1.44 27.31
C GLN A 66 -44.44 0.98 25.89
N LYS A 67 -45.01 1.62 24.85
CA LYS A 67 -44.62 1.34 23.45
C LYS A 67 -43.13 1.59 23.21
N ALA A 68 -42.56 2.66 23.75
CA ALA A 68 -41.14 2.95 23.64
C ALA A 68 -40.29 1.91 24.38
N VAL A 69 -40.69 1.51 25.58
CA VAL A 69 -40.01 0.46 26.37
C VAL A 69 -40.05 -0.89 25.64
N PHE A 70 -41.20 -1.31 25.12
CA PHE A 70 -41.33 -2.55 24.35
C PHE A 70 -40.54 -2.52 23.04
N SER A 71 -40.52 -1.38 22.34
CA SER A 71 -39.72 -1.21 21.13
C SER A 71 -38.21 -1.35 21.43
N ASN A 72 -37.75 -0.73 22.52
CA ASN A 72 -36.36 -0.83 22.96
C ASN A 72 -36.01 -2.27 23.39
N LEU A 73 -36.90 -2.94 24.11
CA LEU A 73 -36.73 -4.34 24.52
C LEU A 73 -36.63 -5.28 23.31
N LYS A 74 -37.47 -5.07 22.28
CA LYS A 74 -37.40 -5.84 21.02
C LYS A 74 -36.05 -5.66 20.31
N SER A 75 -35.54 -4.42 20.25
CA SER A 75 -34.22 -4.14 19.68
C SER A 75 -33.10 -4.85 20.44
N GLN A 76 -33.14 -4.80 21.78
CA GLN A 76 -32.16 -5.48 22.63
C GLN A 76 -32.21 -7.00 22.46
N TYR A 77 -33.41 -7.60 22.38
CA TYR A 77 -33.57 -9.03 22.13
C TYR A 77 -33.00 -9.45 20.77
N MET A 78 -33.27 -8.70 19.71
CA MET A 78 -32.71 -8.96 18.38
C MET A 78 -31.18 -8.90 18.39
N HIS A 79 -30.60 -7.90 19.07
CA HIS A 79 -29.16 -7.77 19.22
C HIS A 79 -28.55 -8.95 19.99
N LEU A 80 -29.21 -9.39 21.07
CA LEU A 80 -28.77 -10.53 21.88
C LEU A 80 -28.82 -11.82 21.04
N SER A 81 -29.92 -12.05 20.31
CA SER A 81 -30.08 -13.19 19.40
C SER A 81 -28.98 -13.25 18.33
N HIS A 82 -28.70 -12.12 17.67
CA HIS A 82 -27.63 -12.04 16.67
C HIS A 82 -26.24 -12.30 17.28
N ARG A 83 -25.97 -11.75 18.46
CA ARG A 83 -24.72 -12.00 19.19
C ARG A 83 -24.55 -13.48 19.52
N THR A 84 -25.60 -14.13 19.98
CA THR A 84 -25.58 -15.57 20.28
C THR A 84 -25.33 -16.38 19.01
N ILE A 85 -26.04 -16.11 17.91
CA ILE A 85 -25.82 -16.80 16.62
C ILE A 85 -24.38 -16.61 16.14
N PHE A 86 -23.84 -15.40 16.24
CA PHE A 86 -22.47 -15.09 15.85
C PHE A 86 -21.45 -15.86 16.70
N LEU A 87 -21.59 -15.83 18.02
CA LEU A 87 -20.71 -16.56 18.93
C LEU A 87 -20.80 -18.07 18.71
N THR A 88 -22.00 -18.62 18.51
CA THR A 88 -22.18 -20.03 18.19
C THR A 88 -21.48 -20.40 16.88
N LYS A 89 -21.56 -19.57 15.84
CA LYS A 89 -20.84 -19.80 14.58
C LYS A 89 -19.32 -19.72 14.74
N LEU A 90 -18.84 -18.76 15.53
CA LEU A 90 -17.41 -18.56 15.77
C LEU A 90 -16.81 -19.70 16.61
N LEU A 91 -17.59 -20.24 17.55
CA LEU A 91 -17.20 -21.38 18.39
C LEU A 91 -17.44 -22.74 17.73
N ALA A 92 -18.31 -22.83 16.71
CA ALA A 92 -18.55 -24.05 15.96
C ALA A 92 -17.33 -24.50 15.14
N PHE A 93 -16.47 -23.55 14.75
CA PHE A 93 -15.24 -23.81 14.01
C PHE A 93 -14.06 -23.16 14.74
N PRO A 94 -13.58 -23.75 15.84
CA PRO A 94 -12.37 -23.25 16.48
C PRO A 94 -11.24 -23.25 15.44
N PRO A 95 -10.45 -22.17 15.31
CA PRO A 95 -9.35 -22.12 14.37
C PRO A 95 -8.42 -23.30 14.66
N ALA A 96 -8.08 -24.07 13.63
CA ALA A 96 -7.14 -25.17 13.76
C ALA A 96 -5.79 -24.57 14.17
N PHE A 97 -5.38 -24.82 15.41
CA PHE A 97 -4.04 -24.46 15.85
C PHE A 97 -3.06 -25.36 15.12
N ALA A 98 -2.04 -24.75 14.49
CA ALA A 98 -0.97 -25.51 13.85
C ALA A 98 -0.34 -26.44 14.90
N THR A 99 -0.24 -27.72 14.56
CA THR A 99 0.42 -28.69 15.44
C THR A 99 1.92 -28.43 15.44
N GLN A 100 2.62 -28.88 16.49
CA GLN A 100 4.08 -28.80 16.52
C GLN A 100 4.72 -29.51 15.31
N ASP A 101 4.11 -30.60 14.84
CA ASP A 101 4.53 -31.31 13.62
C ASP A 101 4.38 -30.46 12.35
N ASP A 102 3.31 -29.66 12.24
CA ASP A 102 3.14 -28.74 11.10
C ASP A 102 4.24 -27.68 11.07
N VAL A 103 4.61 -27.16 12.24
CA VAL A 103 5.70 -26.18 12.38
C VAL A 103 7.04 -26.81 12.02
N LEU A 104 7.35 -28.00 12.54
CA LEU A 104 8.59 -28.71 12.23
C LEU A 104 8.68 -29.06 10.73
N ARG A 105 7.58 -29.48 10.12
CA ARG A 105 7.52 -29.76 8.68
C ARG A 105 7.72 -28.50 7.84
N LEU A 106 7.14 -27.38 8.28
CA LEU A 106 7.33 -26.09 7.60
C LEU A 106 8.80 -25.64 7.71
N ASP A 107 9.42 -25.75 8.88
CA ASP A 107 10.83 -25.42 9.08
C ASP A 107 11.74 -26.29 8.21
N ALA A 108 11.49 -27.60 8.13
CA ALA A 108 12.23 -28.50 7.26
C ALA A 108 12.09 -28.12 5.78
N ASN A 109 10.88 -27.75 5.35
CA ASN A 109 10.63 -27.29 3.98
C ASN A 109 11.35 -25.97 3.68
N VAL A 110 11.37 -25.04 4.65
CA VAL A 110 12.07 -23.75 4.52
C VAL A 110 13.58 -23.97 4.43
N GLN A 111 14.15 -24.84 5.25
CA GLN A 111 15.57 -25.21 5.18
C GLN A 111 15.92 -25.83 3.83
N HIS A 112 15.12 -26.80 3.37
CA HIS A 112 15.33 -27.46 2.08
C HIS A 112 15.19 -26.47 0.90
N ALA A 113 14.25 -25.52 0.98
CA ALA A 113 14.10 -24.47 -0.02
C ALA A 113 15.29 -23.49 -0.02
N ALA A 114 15.82 -23.15 1.17
CA ALA A 114 16.99 -22.30 1.31
C ALA A 114 18.25 -22.95 0.72
N GLU A 115 18.45 -24.25 0.95
CA GLU A 115 19.55 -25.02 0.36
C GLU A 115 19.45 -25.09 -1.16
N ARG A 116 18.27 -25.43 -1.69
CA ARG A 116 18.01 -25.41 -3.14
C ARG A 116 18.28 -24.05 -3.77
N LYS A 117 17.88 -22.97 -3.10
CA LYS A 117 18.13 -21.60 -3.56
C LYS A 117 19.63 -21.29 -3.57
N LYS A 118 20.38 -21.74 -2.57
CA LYS A 118 21.83 -21.56 -2.49
C LYS A 118 22.55 -22.30 -3.62
N THR A 119 22.19 -23.56 -3.88
CA THR A 119 22.79 -24.34 -4.98
C THR A 119 22.43 -23.78 -6.34
N ALA A 120 21.19 -23.33 -6.53
CA ALA A 120 20.75 -22.71 -7.79
C ALA A 120 21.49 -21.37 -8.03
N LYS A 121 21.71 -20.58 -6.99
CA LYS A 121 22.48 -19.33 -7.09
C LYS A 121 23.94 -19.61 -7.50
N ALA A 122 24.59 -20.59 -6.86
CA ALA A 122 25.96 -20.96 -7.22
C ALA A 122 26.06 -21.42 -8.69
N ALA A 123 25.12 -22.25 -9.14
CA ALA A 123 25.05 -22.69 -10.54
C ALA A 123 24.83 -21.52 -11.52
N LEU A 124 24.01 -20.53 -11.14
CA LEU A 124 23.81 -19.33 -11.96
C LEU A 124 25.07 -18.46 -12.02
N ASP A 125 25.75 -18.26 -10.89
CA ASP A 125 26.99 -17.49 -10.82
C ASP A 125 28.08 -18.15 -11.69
N ASP A 126 28.17 -19.48 -11.70
CA ASP A 126 29.12 -20.22 -12.54
C ASP A 126 28.74 -20.15 -14.03
N ALA A 127 27.47 -20.35 -14.38
CA ALA A 127 27.01 -20.18 -15.77
C ALA A 127 27.22 -18.75 -16.29
N THR A 128 27.12 -17.74 -15.42
CA THR A 128 27.38 -16.34 -15.79
C THR A 128 28.86 -16.14 -16.13
N LYS A 129 29.78 -16.72 -15.35
CA LYS A 129 31.22 -16.69 -15.65
C LYS A 129 31.53 -17.38 -16.97
N ASP A 130 30.93 -18.53 -17.24
CA ASP A 130 31.12 -19.26 -18.51
C ASP A 130 30.68 -18.42 -19.71
N VAL A 131 29.53 -17.74 -19.59
CA VAL A 131 29.03 -16.82 -20.64
C VAL A 131 29.95 -15.62 -20.82
N GLU A 132 30.47 -15.03 -19.75
CA GLU A 132 31.43 -13.93 -19.82
C GLU A 132 32.75 -14.36 -20.49
N GLU A 133 33.22 -15.57 -20.21
CA GLU A 133 34.41 -16.14 -20.86
C GLU A 133 34.18 -16.39 -22.34
N LEU A 134 33.02 -16.95 -22.71
CA LEU A 134 32.60 -17.11 -24.10
C LEU A 134 32.52 -15.78 -24.84
N LEU A 135 31.91 -14.76 -24.23
CA LEU A 135 31.82 -13.41 -24.81
C LEU A 135 33.21 -12.81 -25.04
N ARG A 136 34.12 -12.96 -24.07
CA ARG A 136 35.51 -12.51 -24.21
C ARG A 136 36.23 -13.23 -25.34
N GLY A 137 36.03 -14.56 -25.46
CA GLY A 137 36.58 -15.36 -26.55
C GLY A 137 36.05 -14.94 -27.93
N VAL A 138 34.74 -14.71 -28.05
CA VAL A 138 34.11 -14.24 -29.30
C VAL A 138 34.62 -12.85 -29.68
N HIS A 139 34.74 -11.94 -28.71
CA HIS A 139 35.26 -10.60 -28.96
C HIS A 139 36.72 -10.64 -29.46
N ALA A 140 37.58 -11.41 -28.80
CA ALA A 140 38.97 -11.59 -29.23
C ALA A 140 39.06 -12.21 -30.64
N ALA A 141 38.22 -13.20 -30.96
CA ALA A 141 38.15 -13.79 -32.28
C ALA A 141 37.68 -12.78 -33.35
N TYR A 142 36.72 -11.92 -33.02
CA TYR A 142 36.22 -10.87 -33.91
C TYR A 142 37.28 -9.80 -34.19
N GLU A 143 38.03 -9.35 -33.17
CA GLU A 143 39.16 -8.44 -33.38
C GLU A 143 40.26 -9.10 -34.23
N GLY A 144 40.55 -10.38 -33.99
CA GLY A 144 41.45 -11.18 -34.82
C GLY A 144 41.00 -11.23 -36.29
N LEU A 145 39.70 -11.47 -36.54
CA LEU A 145 39.16 -11.50 -37.89
C LEU A 145 39.22 -10.12 -38.56
N THR A 146 38.95 -9.05 -37.81
CA THR A 146 38.96 -7.67 -38.32
C THR A 146 40.38 -7.25 -38.71
N THR A 147 41.37 -7.59 -37.89
CA THR A 147 42.79 -7.34 -38.22
C THR A 147 43.23 -8.15 -39.43
N GLN A 148 42.87 -9.44 -39.51
CA GLN A 148 43.14 -10.28 -40.69
C GLN A 148 42.50 -9.70 -41.96
N MET A 149 41.23 -9.27 -41.89
CA MET A 149 40.54 -8.63 -43.01
C MET A 149 41.24 -7.34 -43.45
N HIS A 150 41.71 -6.51 -42.51
CA HIS A 150 42.48 -5.32 -42.84
C HIS A 150 43.79 -5.66 -43.55
N THR A 151 44.51 -6.67 -43.07
CA THR A 151 45.74 -7.14 -43.72
C THR A 151 45.48 -7.65 -45.14
N LEU A 152 44.42 -8.44 -45.36
CA LEU A 152 44.02 -8.92 -46.69
C LEU A 152 43.65 -7.77 -47.64
N LEU A 153 42.95 -6.74 -47.16
CA LEU A 153 42.63 -5.57 -47.97
C LEU A 153 43.89 -4.78 -48.34
N SER A 154 44.85 -4.65 -47.41
CA SER A 154 46.12 -3.99 -47.68
C SER A 154 46.99 -4.75 -48.69
N SER A 155 47.07 -6.09 -48.56
CA SER A 155 47.82 -6.94 -49.49
C SER A 155 47.17 -6.98 -50.88
N SER A 156 45.84 -7.02 -50.96
CA SER A 156 45.10 -6.91 -52.23
C SER A 156 45.38 -5.59 -52.95
N ARG A 157 45.45 -4.46 -52.22
CA ARG A 157 45.85 -3.17 -52.80
C ARG A 157 47.29 -3.17 -53.27
N ALA A 158 48.21 -3.75 -52.49
CA ALA A 158 49.62 -3.87 -52.90
C ALA A 158 49.78 -4.72 -54.17
N LEU A 159 49.05 -5.84 -54.26
CA LEU A 159 49.00 -6.67 -55.48
C LEU A 159 48.46 -5.89 -56.68
N ALA A 160 47.42 -5.08 -56.51
CA ALA A 160 46.89 -4.24 -57.59
C ALA A 160 47.88 -3.16 -58.07
N VAL A 161 48.73 -2.65 -57.18
CA VAL A 161 49.82 -1.72 -57.55
C VAL A 161 50.91 -2.46 -58.31
N LEU A 162 51.40 -3.58 -57.78
CA LEU A 162 52.40 -4.42 -58.44
C LEU A 162 51.93 -4.88 -59.82
N GLN A 163 50.66 -5.21 -59.98
CA GLN A 163 50.12 -5.62 -61.27
C GLN A 163 50.11 -4.47 -62.29
N ARG A 164 49.82 -3.23 -61.87
CA ARG A 164 49.97 -2.05 -62.75
C ARG A 164 51.42 -1.78 -63.10
N GLU A 165 52.35 -2.00 -62.18
CA GLU A 165 53.79 -1.86 -62.44
C GLU A 165 54.27 -2.91 -63.45
N VAL A 166 53.82 -4.16 -63.30
CA VAL A 166 54.08 -5.24 -64.27
C VAL A 166 53.48 -4.89 -65.63
N ASP A 167 52.21 -4.51 -65.69
CA ASP A 167 51.55 -4.11 -66.94
C ASP A 167 52.31 -2.95 -67.61
N GLY A 168 52.74 -1.95 -66.83
CA GLY A 168 53.53 -0.81 -67.32
C GLY A 168 54.96 -1.17 -67.76
N CYS A 169 55.59 -2.17 -67.15
CA CYS A 169 56.85 -2.74 -67.62
C CYS A 169 56.65 -3.52 -68.92
N THR A 170 55.65 -4.40 -68.98
CA THR A 170 55.36 -5.17 -70.19
C THR A 170 54.98 -4.30 -71.38
N SER A 171 54.28 -3.19 -71.18
CA SER A 171 53.99 -2.25 -72.27
C SER A 171 55.26 -1.56 -72.78
N ARG A 172 56.21 -1.23 -71.88
CA ARG A 172 57.51 -0.65 -72.27
C ARG A 172 58.39 -1.67 -72.99
N ASP A 173 58.36 -2.93 -72.57
CA ASP A 173 59.12 -4.00 -73.23
C ASP A 173 58.54 -4.29 -74.62
N VAL A 174 57.21 -4.26 -74.80
CA VAL A 174 56.56 -4.40 -76.12
C VAL A 174 56.84 -3.20 -77.02
N GLU A 175 56.92 -1.97 -76.49
CA GLU A 175 57.35 -0.79 -77.25
C GLU A 175 58.85 -0.88 -77.64
N ALA A 176 59.70 -1.40 -76.75
CA ALA A 176 61.12 -1.62 -77.06
C ALA A 176 61.34 -2.75 -78.08
N ASP A 177 60.53 -3.82 -78.04
CA ASP A 177 60.57 -4.91 -79.03
C ASP A 177 59.99 -4.46 -80.39
N ALA A 178 59.00 -3.54 -80.42
CA ALA A 178 58.47 -2.99 -81.66
C ALA A 178 59.48 -2.07 -82.40
N ASP A 179 60.43 -1.47 -81.69
CA ASP A 179 61.57 -0.73 -82.26
C ASP A 179 62.78 -1.65 -82.59
N ALA A 180 62.75 -2.93 -82.18
CA ALA A 180 63.83 -3.90 -82.37
C ALA A 180 63.58 -4.91 -83.53
N ASP A 181 62.50 -4.74 -84.31
CA ASP A 181 62.22 -5.53 -85.52
C ASP A 181 63.02 -5.05 -86.75
N ALA A 182 64.30 -4.77 -86.53
CA ALA A 182 65.29 -4.55 -87.58
C ALA A 182 66.65 -5.13 -87.21
N ASP A 183 66.72 -6.30 -86.54
CA ASP A 183 67.95 -7.08 -86.56
C ASP A 183 67.77 -8.60 -86.46
N GLY A 184 67.99 -9.23 -87.62
CA GLY A 184 68.70 -10.49 -87.81
C GLY A 184 68.75 -11.54 -86.70
N MET A 185 67.89 -12.55 -86.81
CA MET A 185 68.31 -13.93 -87.10
C MET A 185 69.66 -14.38 -86.50
N THR A 186 69.65 -14.95 -85.29
CA THR A 186 70.27 -16.24 -84.89
C THR A 186 70.19 -16.39 -83.37
N ARG A 187 69.01 -16.81 -82.87
CA ARG A 187 68.86 -17.15 -81.44
C ARG A 187 69.57 -18.46 -81.14
N ASP A 188 70.66 -18.34 -80.38
CA ASP A 188 71.43 -19.42 -79.78
C ASP A 188 70.53 -20.49 -79.13
N SER A 189 70.70 -21.75 -79.54
CA SER A 189 70.14 -22.95 -78.90
C SER A 189 70.28 -22.95 -77.38
N ALA A 190 71.38 -22.39 -76.86
CA ALA A 190 71.64 -22.28 -75.43
C ALA A 190 70.66 -21.36 -74.69
N HIS A 191 70.10 -20.35 -75.36
CA HIS A 191 69.14 -19.42 -74.76
C HIS A 191 67.74 -20.04 -74.66
N VAL A 192 67.36 -20.85 -75.65
CA VAL A 192 66.10 -21.61 -75.64
C VAL A 192 66.13 -22.71 -74.58
N GLU A 193 67.26 -23.41 -74.43
CA GLU A 193 67.42 -24.39 -73.35
C GLU A 193 67.38 -23.75 -71.95
N ARG A 194 67.94 -22.55 -71.79
CA ARG A 194 67.87 -21.82 -70.51
C ARG A 194 66.43 -21.42 -70.18
N ALA A 195 65.71 -20.86 -71.15
CA ALA A 195 64.29 -20.52 -70.99
C ALA A 195 63.42 -21.76 -70.70
N LEU A 196 63.73 -22.91 -71.32
CA LEU A 196 63.03 -24.16 -71.04
C LEU A 196 63.28 -24.65 -69.61
N ARG A 197 64.52 -24.60 -69.11
CA ARG A 197 64.85 -24.95 -67.71
C ARG A 197 64.19 -24.01 -66.71
N GLU A 198 64.10 -22.72 -67.03
CA GLU A 198 63.42 -21.73 -66.21
C GLU A 198 61.91 -22.01 -66.13
N GLU A 199 61.27 -22.37 -67.24
CA GLU A 199 59.85 -22.75 -67.21
C GLU A 199 59.58 -24.11 -66.60
N GLU A 200 60.48 -25.09 -66.75
CA GLU A 200 60.40 -26.33 -65.99
C GLU A 200 60.49 -26.06 -64.48
N ALA A 201 61.42 -25.20 -64.05
CA ALA A 201 61.54 -24.78 -62.65
C ALA A 201 60.27 -24.04 -62.17
N ARG A 202 59.69 -23.17 -63.02
CA ARG A 202 58.44 -22.46 -62.71
C ARG A 202 57.26 -23.40 -62.60
N VAL A 203 57.14 -24.40 -63.47
CA VAL A 203 56.09 -25.42 -63.41
C VAL A 203 56.25 -26.28 -62.15
N VAL A 204 57.47 -26.63 -61.75
CA VAL A 204 57.72 -27.35 -60.49
C VAL A 204 57.34 -26.49 -59.28
N ALA A 205 57.72 -25.21 -59.26
CA ALA A 205 57.34 -24.28 -58.19
C ALA A 205 55.82 -24.08 -58.11
N MET A 206 55.14 -23.98 -59.26
CA MET A 206 53.68 -23.85 -59.32
C MET A 206 52.98 -25.12 -58.83
N ARG A 207 53.49 -26.31 -59.18
CA ARG A 207 52.96 -27.59 -58.64
C ARG A 207 53.12 -27.66 -57.12
N ALA A 208 54.29 -27.28 -56.59
CA ALA A 208 54.50 -27.22 -55.14
C ALA A 208 53.54 -26.24 -54.45
N ALA A 209 53.28 -25.08 -55.06
CA ALA A 209 52.30 -24.11 -54.55
C ALA A 209 50.86 -24.66 -54.60
N VAL A 210 50.48 -25.38 -55.65
CA VAL A 210 49.17 -26.04 -55.76
C VAL A 210 49.00 -27.13 -54.70
N ASP A 211 50.04 -27.92 -54.43
CA ASP A 211 49.99 -28.97 -53.41
C ASP A 211 49.93 -28.38 -51.99
N ALA A 212 50.67 -27.29 -51.73
CA ALA A 212 50.57 -26.54 -50.47
C ALA A 212 49.16 -25.96 -50.27
N ALA A 213 48.57 -25.34 -51.29
CA ALA A 213 47.20 -24.81 -51.23
C ALA A 213 46.16 -25.93 -51.02
N ARG A 214 46.35 -27.11 -51.63
CA ARG A 214 45.48 -28.27 -51.39
C ARG A 214 45.56 -28.77 -49.96
N ALA A 215 46.75 -28.80 -49.37
CA ALA A 215 46.94 -29.18 -47.97
C ALA A 215 46.27 -28.17 -47.02
N GLU A 216 46.37 -26.87 -47.32
CA GLU A 216 45.71 -25.81 -46.56
C GLU A 216 44.18 -25.93 -46.66
N ILE A 217 43.63 -26.15 -47.86
CA ILE A 217 42.19 -26.36 -48.06
C ILE A 217 41.70 -27.57 -47.24
N ALA A 218 42.44 -28.69 -47.26
CA ALA A 218 42.08 -29.87 -46.48
C ALA A 218 42.08 -29.60 -44.96
N ALA A 219 43.04 -28.81 -44.46
CA ALA A 219 43.08 -28.41 -43.06
C ALA A 219 41.90 -27.48 -42.69
N VAL A 220 41.57 -26.52 -43.55
CA VAL A 220 40.41 -25.63 -43.36
C VAL A 220 39.10 -26.41 -43.41
N ASP A 221 38.95 -27.40 -44.30
CA ASP A 221 37.76 -28.23 -44.36
C ASP A 221 37.60 -29.11 -43.11
N ALA A 222 38.69 -29.66 -42.58
CA ALA A 222 38.67 -30.40 -41.31
C ALA A 222 38.22 -29.52 -40.14
N THR A 223 38.75 -28.30 -40.01
CA THR A 223 38.33 -27.35 -38.97
C THR A 223 36.87 -26.91 -39.15
N ARG A 224 36.41 -26.71 -40.39
CA ARG A 224 35.02 -26.38 -40.69
C ARG A 224 34.07 -27.52 -40.33
N ALA A 225 34.46 -28.77 -40.55
CA ALA A 225 33.69 -29.94 -40.16
C ALA A 225 33.57 -30.05 -38.62
N ASP A 226 34.68 -29.84 -37.89
CA ASP A 226 34.66 -29.81 -36.42
C ASP A 226 33.76 -28.69 -35.87
N MET A 227 33.86 -27.48 -36.42
CA MET A 227 32.99 -26.35 -36.04
C MET A 227 31.51 -26.62 -36.33
N ARG A 228 31.20 -27.29 -37.46
CA ARG A 228 29.83 -27.71 -37.78
C ARG A 228 29.31 -28.76 -36.79
N ALA A 229 30.15 -29.71 -36.38
CA ALA A 229 29.78 -30.71 -35.36
C ALA A 229 29.51 -30.05 -34.00
N LYS A 230 30.36 -29.10 -33.59
CA LYS A 230 30.16 -28.30 -32.37
C LYS A 230 28.87 -27.49 -32.42
N LEU A 231 28.58 -26.82 -33.55
CA LEU A 231 27.32 -26.11 -33.74
C LEU A 231 26.11 -27.04 -33.66
N ALA A 232 26.17 -28.21 -34.30
CA ALA A 232 25.09 -29.20 -34.25
C ALA A 232 24.81 -29.69 -32.82
N ALA A 233 25.84 -29.79 -31.96
CA ALA A 233 25.70 -30.13 -30.54
C ALA A 233 25.12 -28.99 -29.68
N LEU A 234 25.42 -27.72 -30.01
CA LEU A 234 24.96 -26.55 -29.25
C LEU A 234 23.52 -26.15 -29.57
N VAL A 235 23.04 -26.38 -30.79
CA VAL A 235 21.64 -26.09 -31.19
C VAL A 235 20.59 -26.71 -30.26
N PRO A 236 20.63 -28.02 -29.92
CA PRO A 236 19.65 -28.61 -29.01
C PRO A 236 19.79 -28.09 -27.57
N GLN A 237 21.00 -27.73 -27.12
CA GLN A 237 21.21 -27.14 -25.79
C GLN A 237 20.57 -25.75 -25.70
N ARG A 238 20.75 -24.92 -26.73
CA ARG A 238 20.08 -23.62 -26.84
C ARG A 238 18.55 -23.78 -26.80
N ALA A 239 18.01 -24.70 -27.60
CA ALA A 239 16.57 -24.96 -27.62
C ALA A 239 16.02 -25.52 -26.29
N ALA A 240 16.83 -26.23 -25.50
CA ALA A 240 16.48 -26.66 -24.16
C ALA A 240 16.49 -25.48 -23.16
N ALA A 241 17.52 -24.63 -23.21
CA ALA A 241 17.64 -23.45 -22.37
C ALA A 241 16.51 -22.43 -22.64
N GLU A 242 16.17 -22.18 -23.91
CA GLU A 242 15.05 -21.29 -24.28
C GLU A 242 13.70 -21.82 -23.76
N ARG A 243 13.48 -23.14 -23.81
CA ARG A 243 12.27 -23.76 -23.23
C ARG A 243 12.22 -23.64 -21.71
N ALA A 244 13.35 -23.82 -21.03
CA ALA A 244 13.45 -23.66 -19.57
C ALA A 244 13.20 -22.19 -19.15
N ALA A 245 13.78 -21.22 -19.87
CA ALA A 245 13.54 -19.80 -19.64
C ALA A 245 12.07 -19.43 -19.87
N ALA A 246 11.44 -19.91 -20.95
CA ALA A 246 10.03 -19.66 -21.23
C ALA A 246 9.08 -20.33 -20.21
N ALA A 247 9.48 -21.42 -19.57
CA ALA A 247 8.74 -22.02 -18.46
C ALA A 247 8.87 -21.17 -17.19
N ALA A 248 10.09 -20.75 -16.84
CA ALA A 248 10.34 -19.90 -15.68
C ALA A 248 9.62 -18.55 -15.77
N VAL A 249 9.54 -17.93 -16.95
CA VAL A 249 8.77 -16.71 -17.17
C VAL A 249 7.27 -16.93 -16.97
N ARG A 250 6.73 -18.08 -17.43
CA ARG A 250 5.31 -18.41 -17.19
C ARG A 250 5.03 -18.65 -15.71
N ASP A 251 5.93 -19.32 -15.00
CA ASP A 251 5.80 -19.55 -13.56
C ASP A 251 5.86 -18.24 -12.76
N ALA A 252 6.73 -17.30 -13.14
CA ALA A 252 6.80 -15.96 -12.56
C ALA A 252 5.51 -15.15 -12.81
N GLN A 253 4.98 -15.17 -14.04
CA GLN A 253 3.73 -14.49 -14.38
C GLN A 253 2.51 -15.05 -13.64
N MET A 254 2.52 -16.34 -13.28
CA MET A 254 1.44 -16.94 -12.47
C MET A 254 1.52 -16.50 -11.00
N GLN A 255 2.72 -16.26 -10.47
CA GLN A 255 2.90 -15.70 -9.12
C GLN A 255 2.47 -14.22 -9.05
N ASP A 256 2.72 -13.43 -10.10
CA ASP A 256 2.31 -12.03 -10.17
C ASP A 256 0.79 -11.83 -10.06
N LYS A 257 -0.01 -12.75 -10.62
CA LYS A 257 -1.49 -12.68 -10.48
C LYS A 257 -1.96 -12.73 -9.03
N SER A 258 -1.31 -13.53 -8.19
CA SER A 258 -1.65 -13.60 -6.76
C SER A 258 -1.29 -12.30 -6.03
N ILE A 259 -0.20 -11.65 -6.44
CA ILE A 259 0.23 -10.35 -5.91
C ILE A 259 -0.73 -9.25 -6.39
N GLU A 260 -1.17 -9.30 -7.65
CA GLU A 260 -2.16 -8.38 -8.20
C GLU A 260 -3.51 -8.51 -7.47
N GLU A 261 -3.99 -9.74 -7.23
CA GLU A 261 -5.20 -9.99 -6.45
C GLU A 261 -5.08 -9.47 -5.01
N LEU A 262 -3.94 -9.70 -4.35
CA LEU A 262 -3.68 -9.19 -3.00
C LEU A 262 -3.61 -7.65 -2.99
N SER A 263 -2.98 -7.04 -4.01
CA SER A 263 -2.89 -5.58 -4.15
C SER A 263 -4.26 -4.96 -4.43
N SER A 264 -5.09 -5.63 -5.22
CA SER A 264 -6.47 -5.27 -5.52
C SER A 264 -7.33 -5.29 -4.25
N TRP A 265 -7.23 -6.39 -3.48
CA TRP A 265 -7.91 -6.53 -2.20
C TRP A 265 -7.47 -5.44 -1.21
N TYR A 266 -6.16 -5.20 -1.09
CA TYR A 266 -5.64 -4.16 -0.21
C TYR A 266 -6.11 -2.75 -0.61
N LYS A 267 -6.11 -2.43 -1.92
CA LYS A 267 -6.66 -1.17 -2.45
C LYS A 267 -8.16 -1.02 -2.12
N SER A 268 -8.93 -2.10 -2.25
CA SER A 268 -10.35 -2.12 -1.88
C SER A 268 -10.55 -1.87 -0.38
N CYS A 269 -9.79 -2.56 0.48
CA CYS A 269 -9.85 -2.39 1.93
C CYS A 269 -9.40 -0.99 2.39
N THR A 270 -8.43 -0.38 1.69
CA THR A 270 -7.92 0.96 2.02
C THR A 270 -9.06 1.99 2.00
N GLY A 271 -9.96 1.94 1.01
CA GLY A 271 -11.11 2.87 0.95
C GLY A 271 -12.05 2.73 2.16
N VAL A 272 -12.33 1.50 2.58
CA VAL A 272 -13.16 1.23 3.78
C VAL A 272 -12.45 1.73 5.04
N LEU A 273 -11.14 1.48 5.17
CA LEU A 273 -10.36 1.93 6.31
C LEU A 273 -10.31 3.46 6.39
N MET A 274 -10.09 4.14 5.27
CA MET A 274 -10.14 5.61 5.18
C MET A 274 -11.50 6.13 5.64
N THR A 275 -12.59 5.53 5.17
CA THR A 275 -13.96 5.91 5.56
C THR A 275 -14.21 5.71 7.06
N LEU A 276 -13.78 4.57 7.63
CA LEU A 276 -13.91 4.29 9.08
C LEU A 276 -13.08 5.27 9.93
N LEU A 277 -11.91 5.67 9.43
CA LEU A 277 -11.09 6.70 10.05
C LEU A 277 -11.61 8.11 9.78
N GLY A 278 -12.62 8.27 8.91
CA GLY A 278 -13.21 9.52 8.40
C GLY A 278 -12.26 10.36 7.50
N LEU A 279 -11.20 9.73 7.02
CA LEU A 279 -10.28 10.29 6.04
C LEU A 279 -10.94 10.26 4.67
N VAL A 280 -10.84 11.36 3.94
CA VAL A 280 -11.27 11.46 2.54
C VAL A 280 -10.15 11.02 1.62
N SER A 281 -8.94 11.53 1.88
CA SER A 281 -7.75 11.14 1.14
C SER A 281 -6.50 11.31 1.99
N VAL A 282 -5.47 10.53 1.66
CA VAL A 282 -4.13 10.64 2.21
C VAL A 282 -3.18 10.73 1.04
N GLN A 283 -2.48 11.86 0.93
CA GLN A 283 -1.53 12.11 -0.14
C GLN A 283 -0.14 12.23 0.46
N HIS A 284 0.79 11.41 -0.02
CA HIS A 284 2.20 11.55 0.33
C HIS A 284 2.78 12.72 -0.47
N THR A 285 3.15 13.80 0.22
CA THR A 285 3.78 14.97 -0.41
C THR A 285 5.30 14.87 -0.42
N SER A 286 5.87 14.12 0.54
CA SER A 286 7.29 13.79 0.58
C SER A 286 7.52 12.47 1.33
N THR A 287 8.79 12.06 1.49
CA THR A 287 9.19 10.91 2.31
C THR A 287 8.83 11.06 3.79
N THR A 288 8.69 12.30 4.26
CA THR A 288 8.42 12.63 5.68
C THR A 288 7.09 13.34 5.89
N CYS A 289 6.38 13.73 4.83
CA CYS A 289 5.16 14.53 4.94
C CYS A 289 3.97 13.84 4.28
N MET A 290 2.84 13.86 4.98
CA MET A 290 1.57 13.32 4.52
C MET A 290 0.49 14.38 4.66
N ALA A 291 -0.15 14.75 3.55
CA ALA A 291 -1.34 15.59 3.55
C ALA A 291 -2.57 14.71 3.82
N LEU A 292 -3.27 14.99 4.91
CA LEU A 292 -4.44 14.28 5.37
C LEU A 292 -5.67 15.14 5.10
N GLN A 293 -6.59 14.64 4.26
CA GLN A 293 -7.89 15.27 4.06
C GLN A 293 -8.94 14.55 4.89
N PHE A 294 -9.70 15.28 5.70
CA PHE A 294 -10.73 14.70 6.57
C PHE A 294 -11.97 15.59 6.68
N VAL A 295 -13.10 14.96 6.95
CA VAL A 295 -14.37 15.66 7.21
C VAL A 295 -14.56 15.84 8.71
N VAL A 296 -15.07 17.01 9.09
CA VAL A 296 -15.44 17.35 10.48
C VAL A 296 -16.91 17.77 10.47
N ALA A 297 -17.81 16.82 10.75
CA ALA A 297 -19.26 17.03 10.75
C ALA A 297 -19.76 17.71 9.45
N ASP A 298 -20.71 18.66 9.54
CA ASP A 298 -21.39 19.32 8.41
C ASP A 298 -20.56 20.37 7.67
N ALA A 299 -19.27 20.15 7.54
CA ALA A 299 -18.35 21.21 7.13
C ALA A 299 -17.45 20.79 5.98
N PRO A 300 -16.87 21.77 5.25
CA PRO A 300 -16.02 21.46 4.11
C PRO A 300 -14.82 20.62 4.56
N VAL A 301 -14.37 19.76 3.63
CA VAL A 301 -13.18 18.93 3.78
C VAL A 301 -12.02 19.80 4.25
N GLN A 302 -11.36 19.36 5.31
CA GLN A 302 -10.21 20.01 5.89
C GLN A 302 -8.95 19.27 5.47
N THR A 303 -7.85 20.00 5.31
CA THR A 303 -6.55 19.43 4.98
C THR A 303 -5.59 19.76 6.11
N ALA A 304 -4.82 18.78 6.58
CA ALA A 304 -3.72 18.99 7.51
C ALA A 304 -2.48 18.21 7.06
N THR A 305 -1.33 18.88 7.04
CA THR A 305 -0.06 18.25 6.70
C THR A 305 0.62 17.72 7.95
N LEU A 306 0.73 16.39 8.05
CA LEU A 306 1.45 15.69 9.09
C LEU A 306 2.89 15.46 8.64
N GLN A 307 3.85 16.07 9.33
CA GLN A 307 5.28 15.78 9.18
C GLN A 307 5.69 14.73 10.21
N ILE A 308 6.39 13.69 9.77
CA ILE A 308 6.92 12.60 10.57
C ILE A 308 8.44 12.59 10.39
N SER A 309 9.15 12.80 11.49
CA SER A 309 10.61 12.79 11.54
C SER A 309 11.06 11.50 12.19
N VAL A 310 11.70 10.61 11.41
CA VAL A 310 12.23 9.34 11.91
C VAL A 310 13.71 9.52 12.24
N GLY A 311 14.02 9.74 13.51
CA GLY A 311 15.39 9.67 14.03
C GLY A 311 15.83 8.23 14.29
N THR A 312 17.10 8.03 14.65
CA THR A 312 17.68 6.69 14.94
C THR A 312 16.94 5.91 16.02
N ASP A 313 16.33 6.61 16.99
CA ASP A 313 15.55 5.99 18.08
C ASP A 313 14.23 6.72 18.41
N ILE A 314 13.93 7.83 17.72
CA ILE A 314 12.83 8.73 18.07
C ILE A 314 12.04 9.02 16.81
N VAL A 315 10.80 8.54 16.77
CA VAL A 315 9.78 8.98 15.83
C VAL A 315 9.10 10.22 16.42
N ASP A 316 9.28 11.37 15.80
CA ASP A 316 8.56 12.58 16.13
C ASP A 316 7.53 12.91 15.04
N ALA A 317 6.46 13.61 15.40
CA ALA A 317 5.44 14.02 14.46
C ALA A 317 4.82 15.36 14.88
N ALA A 318 4.59 16.22 13.89
CA ALA A 318 3.97 17.52 14.08
C ALA A 318 3.05 17.84 12.90
N PHE A 319 2.00 18.60 13.17
CA PHE A 319 1.22 19.23 12.10
C PHE A 319 1.90 20.53 11.68
N LEU A 320 2.05 20.76 10.38
CA LEU A 320 2.58 22.02 9.85
C LEU A 320 1.52 23.11 9.79
N ASP A 321 0.27 22.70 9.55
CA ASP A 321 -0.84 23.63 9.30
C ASP A 321 -1.77 23.78 10.53
N LEU A 322 -1.55 22.99 11.58
CA LEU A 322 -2.37 23.00 12.80
C LEU A 322 -1.48 23.12 14.02
N ASP A 323 -1.83 24.04 14.93
CA ASP A 323 -1.15 24.19 16.22
C ASP A 323 -1.70 23.17 17.24
N VAL A 324 -1.43 21.89 16.95
CA VAL A 324 -1.88 20.76 17.76
C VAL A 324 -0.67 19.93 18.19
N PRO A 325 -0.32 19.93 19.49
CA PRO A 325 0.80 19.14 19.96
C PRO A 325 0.47 17.64 19.85
N LEU A 326 1.38 16.87 19.23
CA LEU A 326 1.28 15.41 19.08
C LEU A 326 2.18 14.64 20.04
N ALA A 327 2.99 15.31 20.86
CA ALA A 327 3.94 14.66 21.77
C ALA A 327 3.30 13.64 22.73
N SER A 328 2.12 13.95 23.28
CA SER A 328 1.35 13.03 24.12
C SER A 328 0.85 11.82 23.31
N THR A 329 0.32 12.06 22.12
CA THR A 329 -0.16 11.02 21.20
C THR A 329 0.96 10.04 20.83
N ILE A 330 2.15 10.56 20.52
CA ILE A 330 3.32 9.74 20.19
C ILE A 330 3.72 8.89 21.41
N ARG A 331 3.72 9.49 22.60
CA ARG A 331 4.02 8.78 23.86
C ARG A 331 3.03 7.66 24.12
N GLU A 332 1.74 7.91 23.94
CA GLU A 332 0.67 6.91 24.06
C GLU A 332 0.85 5.78 23.03
N CYS A 333 1.06 6.11 21.75
CA CYS A 333 1.28 5.12 20.70
C CYS A 333 2.48 4.22 21.00
N ARG A 334 3.59 4.80 21.50
CA ARG A 334 4.78 4.04 21.92
C ARG A 334 4.49 3.12 23.10
N HIS A 335 3.73 3.59 24.08
CA HIS A 335 3.35 2.79 25.24
C HIS A 335 2.55 1.55 24.83
N TYR A 336 1.61 1.68 23.89
CA TYR A 336 0.76 0.58 23.44
C TYR A 336 1.42 -0.37 22.45
N CYS A 337 2.32 0.10 21.58
CA CYS A 337 2.90 -0.78 20.56
C CYS A 337 4.00 -1.70 21.11
N GLY A 338 4.66 -1.34 22.22
CA GLY A 338 5.73 -2.14 22.86
C GLY A 338 7.00 -2.34 22.00
N SER A 339 6.87 -2.28 20.67
CA SER A 339 7.92 -2.34 19.67
C SER A 339 8.33 -0.94 19.24
N ARG A 340 9.62 -0.76 18.90
CA ARG A 340 10.14 0.46 18.24
C ARG A 340 9.91 0.45 16.72
N ARG A 341 9.19 -0.54 16.18
CA ARG A 341 9.01 -0.66 14.73
C ARG A 341 8.03 0.41 14.26
N LEU A 342 8.49 1.20 13.30
CA LEU A 342 7.71 2.28 12.70
C LEU A 342 6.39 1.74 12.11
N ASP A 343 6.42 0.55 11.52
CA ASP A 343 5.27 -0.09 10.87
C ASP A 343 4.09 -0.32 11.83
N ASP A 344 4.37 -0.65 13.10
CA ASP A 344 3.33 -0.87 14.12
C ASP A 344 2.79 0.46 14.68
N LEU A 345 3.66 1.48 14.75
CA LEU A 345 3.34 2.80 15.31
C LEU A 345 2.48 3.63 14.34
N MET A 346 2.79 3.55 13.05
CA MET A 346 2.26 4.44 12.03
C MET A 346 0.73 4.45 11.90
N PRO A 347 0.03 3.29 11.82
CA PRO A 347 -1.43 3.27 11.73
C PRO A 347 -2.12 3.92 12.93
N ARG A 348 -1.56 3.72 14.14
CA ARG A 348 -2.10 4.31 15.38
C ARG A 348 -1.84 5.80 15.45
N LEU A 349 -0.63 6.22 15.09
CA LEU A 349 -0.25 7.62 15.05
C LEU A 349 -1.15 8.40 14.09
N ILE A 350 -1.36 7.90 12.87
CA ILE A 350 -2.26 8.52 11.89
C ILE A 350 -3.67 8.62 12.45
N ARG A 351 -4.22 7.53 13.01
CA ARG A 351 -5.55 7.53 13.59
C ARG A 351 -5.71 8.60 14.68
N HIS A 352 -4.81 8.61 15.66
CA HIS A 352 -4.91 9.56 16.76
C HIS A 352 -4.60 11.01 16.34
N ALA A 353 -3.69 11.21 15.38
CA ALA A 353 -3.41 12.52 14.80
C ALA A 353 -4.66 13.07 14.09
N VAL A 354 -5.33 12.26 13.28
CA VAL A 354 -6.59 12.65 12.61
C VAL A 354 -7.68 12.94 13.62
N GLU A 355 -7.86 12.09 14.64
CA GLU A 355 -8.83 12.36 15.71
C GLU A 355 -8.54 13.67 16.44
N ARG A 356 -7.27 13.98 16.75
CA ARG A 356 -6.89 15.26 17.36
C ARG A 356 -7.11 16.45 16.42
N ALA A 357 -6.75 16.31 15.14
CA ALA A 357 -6.98 17.35 14.14
C ALA A 357 -8.48 17.67 14.01
N ARG A 358 -9.34 16.65 13.97
CA ARG A 358 -10.81 16.84 13.97
C ARG A 358 -11.30 17.59 15.19
N ARG A 359 -10.84 17.19 16.39
CA ARG A 359 -11.24 17.84 17.65
C ARG A 359 -10.79 19.29 17.68
N HIS A 360 -9.57 19.57 17.25
CA HIS A 360 -9.04 20.92 17.17
C HIS A 360 -9.84 21.78 16.19
N VAL A 361 -10.13 21.29 14.98
CA VAL A 361 -10.96 22.05 14.02
C VAL A 361 -12.37 22.29 14.56
N ALA A 362 -12.99 21.28 15.19
CA ALA A 362 -14.29 21.44 15.83
C ALA A 362 -14.26 22.50 16.95
N LYS A 363 -13.25 22.44 17.82
CA LYS A 363 -12.99 23.43 18.88
C LYS A 363 -12.81 24.83 18.30
N MET A 364 -11.95 24.99 17.29
CA MET A 364 -11.68 26.30 16.68
C MET A 364 -12.94 26.88 16.05
N ARG A 365 -13.80 26.07 15.43
CA ARG A 365 -15.08 26.56 14.91
C ARG A 365 -16.04 27.00 16.00
N GLU A 366 -16.17 26.22 17.08
CA GLU A 366 -16.97 26.65 18.23
C GLU A 366 -16.45 27.98 18.77
N LEU A 367 -15.13 28.11 18.93
CA LEU A 367 -14.50 29.35 19.39
C LEU A 367 -14.70 30.51 18.41
N THR A 368 -14.56 30.32 17.09
CA THR A 368 -14.83 31.38 16.10
C THR A 368 -16.29 31.80 16.10
N ALA A 369 -17.22 30.86 16.28
CA ALA A 369 -18.64 31.16 16.43
C ALA A 369 -18.90 32.01 17.69
N LEU A 370 -18.19 31.73 18.78
CA LEU A 370 -18.23 32.52 20.01
C LEU A 370 -17.50 33.86 19.89
N GLN A 371 -16.42 33.95 19.11
CA GLN A 371 -15.63 35.18 18.95
C GLN A 371 -16.42 36.27 18.24
N LYS A 372 -17.40 35.89 17.39
CA LYS A 372 -18.38 36.86 16.86
C LYS A 372 -19.18 37.56 17.97
N ALA A 373 -19.23 36.97 19.16
CA ALA A 373 -19.86 37.53 20.35
C ALA A 373 -18.83 38.09 21.37
N TRP A 374 -17.59 37.56 21.45
CA TRP A 374 -16.65 37.82 22.56
C TRP A 374 -15.16 37.87 22.20
N THR A 375 -14.34 38.34 23.14
CA THR A 375 -12.86 38.33 23.05
C THR A 375 -12.30 36.96 23.44
N CYS A 376 -11.50 36.37 22.55
CA CYS A 376 -10.84 35.08 22.77
C CYS A 376 -9.33 35.28 22.67
N GLU A 377 -8.61 34.89 23.72
CA GLU A 377 -7.14 34.84 23.75
C GLU A 377 -6.68 33.39 23.63
N HIS A 378 -5.58 33.15 22.94
CA HIS A 378 -5.01 31.81 22.77
C HIS A 378 -3.65 31.78 23.47
N ASP A 379 -3.51 30.92 24.47
CA ASP A 379 -2.24 30.67 25.15
C ASP A 379 -1.74 29.25 24.81
N GLY A 380 -0.45 28.98 24.96
CA GLY A 380 0.13 27.66 24.68
C GLY A 380 -0.43 26.53 25.57
N THR A 381 -1.25 26.86 26.56
CA THR A 381 -1.91 25.93 27.48
C THR A 381 -3.39 25.69 27.17
N GLY A 382 -3.99 26.46 26.26
CA GLY A 382 -5.41 26.37 25.92
C GLY A 382 -5.97 27.63 25.26
N SER A 383 -7.29 27.62 25.05
CA SER A 383 -7.99 28.81 24.55
C SER A 383 -8.75 29.44 25.72
N VAL A 384 -8.59 30.74 25.90
CA VAL A 384 -9.21 31.51 26.96
C VAL A 384 -10.30 32.39 26.36
N VAL A 385 -11.55 32.15 26.77
CA VAL A 385 -12.69 32.97 26.35
C VAL A 385 -13.07 33.90 27.50
N HIS A 386 -13.09 35.20 27.24
CA HIS A 386 -13.55 36.20 28.19
C HIS A 386 -14.97 36.64 27.84
N GLY A 387 -15.79 36.91 28.83
CA GLY A 387 -17.10 37.51 28.63
C GLY A 387 -17.60 38.24 29.85
N VAL A 388 -18.74 38.92 29.70
CA VAL A 388 -19.42 39.63 30.79
C VAL A 388 -20.84 39.08 30.87
N ALA A 389 -21.25 38.64 32.06
CA ALA A 389 -22.61 38.13 32.30
C ALA A 389 -23.63 39.29 32.25
N GLN A 390 -24.93 38.97 32.19
CA GLN A 390 -25.99 40.00 32.24
C GLN A 390 -25.96 40.82 33.55
N SER A 391 -25.40 40.26 34.62
CA SER A 391 -25.16 40.94 35.89
C SER A 391 -24.02 41.97 35.84
N GLY A 392 -23.26 42.04 34.75
CA GLY A 392 -22.05 42.85 34.64
C GLY A 392 -20.79 42.17 35.18
N THR A 393 -20.88 40.94 35.71
CA THR A 393 -19.73 40.22 36.26
C THR A 393 -18.87 39.62 35.13
N PRO A 394 -17.56 39.89 35.07
CA PRO A 394 -16.68 39.27 34.10
C PRO A 394 -16.44 37.79 34.42
N TRP A 395 -16.25 36.99 33.38
CA TRP A 395 -15.95 35.56 33.50
C TRP A 395 -14.89 35.13 32.49
N ARG A 396 -14.16 34.07 32.83
CA ARG A 396 -13.09 33.48 32.01
C ARG A 396 -13.29 31.97 31.88
N ILE A 397 -13.35 31.46 30.66
CA ILE A 397 -13.39 30.02 30.38
C ILE A 397 -12.04 29.60 29.85
N VAL A 398 -11.39 28.64 30.50
CA VAL A 398 -10.17 28.01 29.99
C VAL A 398 -10.56 26.69 29.34
N VAL A 399 -10.41 26.62 28.02
CA VAL A 399 -10.72 25.45 27.21
C VAL A 399 -9.45 24.66 26.98
N SER A 400 -9.39 23.48 27.59
CA SER A 400 -8.29 22.51 27.44
C SER A 400 -7.97 22.21 25.96
N PRO A 401 -6.70 21.91 25.61
CA PRO A 401 -6.32 21.48 24.26
C PRO A 401 -7.00 20.15 23.86
N ASP A 402 -7.39 19.31 24.81
CA ASP A 402 -7.97 18.00 24.53
C ASP A 402 -9.52 18.00 24.44
N TYR A 403 -10.17 19.16 24.59
CA TYR A 403 -11.61 19.33 24.39
C TYR A 403 -12.03 18.96 22.94
N PRO A 404 -13.19 18.32 22.70
CA PRO A 404 -14.28 18.00 23.65
C PRO A 404 -14.21 16.62 24.33
N ALA A 405 -13.22 15.77 24.03
CA ALA A 405 -13.26 14.34 24.40
C ALA A 405 -11.95 13.77 24.98
N GLY A 406 -11.08 14.61 25.54
CA GLY A 406 -9.85 14.19 26.21
C GLY A 406 -10.07 13.49 27.56
N PRO A 407 -9.08 12.74 28.08
CA PRO A 407 -9.10 12.23 29.46
C PRO A 407 -9.16 13.35 30.50
N THR A 408 -8.60 14.52 30.15
CA THR A 408 -8.68 15.79 30.86
C THR A 408 -9.73 16.74 30.26
N GLY A 409 -10.60 16.23 29.38
CA GLY A 409 -11.53 16.97 28.50
C GLY A 409 -12.65 17.73 29.19
N GLY A 410 -12.34 18.38 30.31
CA GLY A 410 -13.20 19.34 30.98
C GLY A 410 -13.04 20.74 30.40
N LEU A 411 -14.12 21.49 30.51
CA LEU A 411 -14.10 22.94 30.47
C LEU A 411 -13.79 23.40 31.90
N THR A 412 -12.74 24.18 32.09
CA THR A 412 -12.46 24.80 33.39
C THR A 412 -13.06 26.19 33.37
N LEU A 413 -14.15 26.37 34.12
CA LEU A 413 -14.76 27.67 34.32
C LEU A 413 -14.04 28.38 35.46
N ALA A 414 -13.60 29.62 35.23
CA ALA A 414 -13.12 30.51 36.30
C ALA A 414 -13.93 31.81 36.23
N VAL A 415 -14.74 32.07 37.27
CA VAL A 415 -15.42 33.37 37.40
C VAL A 415 -14.43 34.35 38.02
N CYS A 416 -14.06 35.39 37.30
CA CYS A 416 -13.18 36.42 37.79
C CYS A 416 -14.05 37.53 38.41
N GLY A 417 -14.26 37.50 39.72
CA GLY A 417 -14.81 38.67 40.42
C GLY A 417 -13.75 39.77 40.53
N ASP A 418 -14.16 41.04 40.61
CA ASP A 418 -13.28 42.22 40.73
C ASP A 418 -12.50 42.32 42.06
N MET A 419 -12.45 41.26 42.86
CA MET A 419 -11.82 41.24 44.19
C MET A 419 -11.11 39.88 44.34
N ASP A 420 -10.04 39.84 45.15
CA ASP A 420 -9.13 38.72 45.49
C ASP A 420 -9.80 37.39 45.94
N VAL A 421 -10.79 36.91 45.19
CA VAL A 421 -11.49 35.66 45.41
C VAL A 421 -10.71 34.59 44.67
N ALA A 422 -10.19 33.63 45.42
CA ALA A 422 -9.49 32.47 44.87
C ALA A 422 -10.32 31.87 43.71
N PRO A 423 -9.69 31.55 42.56
CA PRO A 423 -10.40 31.00 41.42
C PRO A 423 -11.15 29.75 41.88
N VAL A 424 -12.49 29.81 41.84
CA VAL A 424 -13.31 28.64 42.11
C VAL A 424 -13.15 27.72 40.90
N HIS A 425 -12.25 26.75 41.01
CA HIS A 425 -12.03 25.73 40.00
C HIS A 425 -13.16 24.72 40.02
N THR A 426 -14.29 25.09 39.43
CA THR A 426 -15.38 24.15 39.22
C THR A 426 -15.04 23.32 37.99
N THR A 427 -14.42 22.16 38.21
CA THR A 427 -14.30 21.14 37.17
C THR A 427 -15.68 20.55 36.94
N MET A 428 -16.41 21.11 35.98
CA MET A 428 -17.66 20.50 35.55
C MET A 428 -17.34 19.16 34.89
N SER A 429 -17.65 18.07 35.58
CA SER A 429 -17.55 16.72 35.02
C SER A 429 -18.29 16.68 33.68
N ALA A 430 -17.57 16.29 32.64
CA ALA A 430 -17.96 16.32 31.22
C ALA A 430 -19.24 15.54 30.85
N MET A 431 -19.95 14.94 31.82
CA MET A 431 -21.12 14.12 31.56
C MET A 431 -22.39 14.88 31.13
N ARG A 432 -22.50 16.20 31.37
CA ARG A 432 -23.75 16.94 31.04
C ARG A 432 -23.62 18.04 29.99
N ILE A 433 -22.43 18.55 29.71
CA ILE A 433 -22.23 19.65 28.75
C ILE A 433 -21.32 19.15 27.64
N ARG A 434 -21.90 18.95 26.46
CA ARG A 434 -21.22 18.29 25.33
C ARG A 434 -20.50 19.29 24.43
N THR A 435 -20.93 20.55 24.43
CA THR A 435 -20.38 21.60 23.55
C THR A 435 -20.29 22.95 24.27
N LEU A 436 -19.37 23.82 23.86
CA LEU A 436 -19.23 25.19 24.37
C LEU A 436 -20.51 25.99 24.13
N SER A 437 -21.19 25.71 23.02
CA SER A 437 -22.48 26.29 22.66
C SER A 437 -23.61 25.98 23.65
N GLN A 438 -23.49 24.93 24.47
CA GLN A 438 -24.46 24.61 25.54
C GLN A 438 -24.10 25.30 26.86
N LEU A 439 -22.81 25.37 27.20
CA LEU A 439 -22.32 26.00 28.44
C LEU A 439 -22.63 27.49 28.47
N VAL A 440 -22.38 28.13 27.33
CA VAL A 440 -22.31 29.57 27.20
C VAL A 440 -23.67 30.27 27.43
N PRO A 441 -24.80 29.84 26.83
CA PRO A 441 -26.10 30.45 27.13
C PRO A 441 -26.51 30.28 28.60
N ALA A 442 -26.09 29.19 29.25
CA ALA A 442 -26.37 28.94 30.66
C ALA A 442 -25.59 29.88 31.59
N LEU A 443 -24.39 30.32 31.18
CA LEU A 443 -23.63 31.36 31.90
C LEU A 443 -24.25 32.75 31.73
N ILE A 444 -24.72 33.08 30.54
CA ILE A 444 -25.33 34.39 30.24
C ILE A 444 -26.63 34.58 31.03
N THR A 445 -27.45 33.54 31.10
CA THR A 445 -28.76 33.58 31.78
C THR A 445 -28.67 33.50 33.29
N GLY A 446 -27.46 33.31 33.86
CA GLY A 446 -27.28 33.07 35.30
C GLY A 446 -27.89 31.75 35.77
N ALA A 447 -28.26 30.86 34.85
CA ALA A 447 -28.85 29.56 35.17
C ALA A 447 -27.83 28.60 35.81
N LEU A 448 -26.54 28.85 35.57
CA LEU A 448 -25.43 28.23 36.30
C LEU A 448 -25.08 29.08 37.52
N THR A 449 -25.74 28.80 38.64
CA THR A 449 -25.23 29.18 39.96
C THR A 449 -24.04 28.26 40.27
N VAL A 450 -22.82 28.83 40.22
CA VAL A 450 -21.57 28.13 40.59
C VAL A 450 -21.48 27.97 42.10
#